data_AF-A0A4R3N278-F1
#
_entry.id   AF-A0A4R3N278-F1
#
_cell.length_a   1.000
_cell.length_b   1.000
_cell.length_c   1.000
_cell.angle_alpha   90.00
_cell.angle_beta   90.00
_cell.angle_gamma   90.00
#
_symmetry.space_group_name_H-M   'P 1'
#
loop_
_entity.id
_entity.type
_entity.pdbx_description
1 polymer ?
#
loop_
_entity_poly.entity_id
_entity_poly.type
_entity_poly.pdbx_seq_one_letter_code
_entity_poly.pdbx_strand_id
1 'polypeptide(L)' 'MKTVTLEIDERAYPGLIAFLQHLSSDRYVLFEDEEPLSEAERENIKRIRARIDAGDDSEFEDWTDVRNDF' A
#
# COMPACT_ATOMS: atom_id res chain seq x y z
N MET A 1 -11.11 29.09 7.81
CA MET A 1 -9.92 28.22 7.86
C MET A 1 -9.11 28.48 6.59
N LYS A 2 -7.77 28.55 6.67
CA LYS A 2 -6.91 28.68 5.48
C LYS A 2 -6.16 27.36 5.31
N THR A 3 -6.19 26.79 4.11
CA THR A 3 -5.51 25.54 3.79
C THR A 3 -4.28 25.84 2.94
N VAL A 4 -3.16 25.17 3.23
CA VAL A 4 -1.94 25.22 2.43
C VAL A 4 -1.64 23.79 1.98
N THR A 5 -1.45 23.60 0.68
CA THR A 5 -1.00 22.35 0.07
C THR A 5 0.46 22.50 -0.33
N LEU A 6 1.30 21.52 0.01
CA LEU A 6 2.73 21.50 -0.28
C LEU A 6 3.05 20.24 -1.07
N GLU A 7 3.64 20.43 -2.25
CA GLU A 7 4.26 19.35 -3.02
C GLU A 7 5.76 19.34 -2.71
N ILE A 8 6.28 18.17 -2.36
CA ILE A 8 7.70 17.99 -2.01
C ILE A 8 8.28 16.81 -2.78
N ASP A 9 9.59 16.85 -2.98
CA ASP A 9 10.33 15.72 -3.52
C ASP A 9 10.23 14.51 -2.58
N GLU A 10 10.06 13.30 -3.14
CA GLU A 10 9.96 12.05 -2.37
C GLU A 10 11.15 11.85 -1.42
N ARG A 11 12.35 12.32 -1.79
CA ARG A 11 13.55 12.22 -0.95
C ARG A 11 13.48 13.12 0.28
N ALA A 12 12.70 14.19 0.21
CA ALA A 12 12.49 15.12 1.32
C ALA A 12 11.36 14.66 2.26
N TYR A 13 10.48 13.77 1.81
CA TYR A 13 9.31 13.31 2.58
C TYR A 13 9.67 12.69 3.94
N PRO A 14 10.65 11.77 4.06
CA PRO A 14 11.02 11.21 5.36
C PRO A 14 11.50 12.28 6.36
N GLY A 15 12.22 13.30 5.87
CA GLY A 15 12.69 14.40 6.70
C GLY A 15 11.57 15.30 7.21
N LEU A 16 10.56 15.56 6.37
CA LEU A 16 9.37 16.31 6.78
C LEU A 16 8.56 15.54 7.83
N ILE A 17 8.32 14.24 7.62
CA ILE A 17 7.60 13.40 8.59
C ILE A 17 8.35 13.34 9.91
N ALA A 18 9.67 13.14 9.89
CA ALA A 18 10.49 13.16 11.10
C ALA A 18 10.36 14.50 11.83
N PHE A 19 10.41 15.63 11.12
CA PHE A 19 10.21 16.94 11.73
C PHE A 19 8.83 17.08 12.39
N LEU A 20 7.76 16.67 11.71
CA LEU A 20 6.39 16.71 12.26
C LEU A 20 6.28 15.84 13.52
N GLN A 21 6.91 14.66 13.55
CA GLN A 21 6.95 13.77 14.71
C GLN A 21 7.58 14.40 15.96
N HIS A 22 8.46 15.39 15.80
CA HIS A 22 9.06 16.14 16.93
C HIS A 22 8.17 17.29 17.42
N LEU A 23 7.12 17.66 16.70
CA LEU A 23 6.15 18.64 17.18
C LEU A 23 5.24 18.01 18.23
N SER A 24 4.73 18.84 19.14
CA SER A 24 3.72 18.40 20.10
C SER A 24 2.51 17.83 19.36
N SER A 25 2.04 16.65 19.80
CA SER A 25 1.00 15.85 19.15
C SER A 25 -0.39 16.49 19.13
N ASP A 26 -0.56 17.61 19.84
CA ASP A 26 -1.76 18.44 19.85
C ASP A 26 -1.84 19.39 18.63
N ARG A 27 -0.77 19.50 17.83
CA ARG A 27 -0.69 20.48 16.72
C ARG A 27 -0.94 19.89 15.33
N TYR A 28 -0.91 18.58 15.18
CA TYR A 28 -1.09 17.93 13.88
C TYR A 28 -1.71 16.55 14.03
N VAL A 29 -2.34 16.10 12.95
CA VAL A 29 -2.78 14.73 12.75
C VAL A 29 -2.15 14.28 11.43
N LEU A 30 -1.37 13.20 11.47
CA LEU A 30 -0.99 12.49 10.25
C LEU A 30 -2.16 11.58 9.88
N PHE A 31 -2.72 11.82 8.71
CA PHE A 31 -3.63 10.87 8.10
C PHE A 31 -2.75 9.81 7.44
N GLU A 32 -2.91 8.54 7.82
CA GLU A 32 -2.31 7.45 7.06
C GLU A 32 -3.01 7.42 5.69
N ASP A 33 -2.23 7.48 4.60
CA ASP A 33 -2.77 7.48 3.23
C ASP A 33 -3.44 6.14 2.87
N GLU A 34 -3.18 5.08 3.65
CA GLU A 34 -3.79 3.77 3.49
C GLU A 34 -4.34 3.28 4.83
N GLU A 35 -5.62 2.92 4.87
CA GLU A 35 -6.15 2.16 6.00
C GLU A 35 -5.30 0.87 6.16
N PRO A 36 -4.80 0.58 7.36
CA PRO A 36 -4.03 -0.64 7.57
C PRO A 36 -4.90 -1.84 7.22
N LEU A 37 -4.40 -2.72 6.34
CA LEU A 37 -5.10 -3.94 5.93
C LEU A 37 -5.66 -4.68 7.15
N SER A 38 -6.95 -4.98 7.09
CA SER A 38 -7.63 -5.83 8.07
C SER A 38 -6.98 -7.22 8.13
N GLU A 39 -7.21 -7.95 9.23
CA GLU A 39 -6.73 -9.32 9.36
C GLU A 39 -7.26 -10.23 8.24
N ALA A 40 -8.51 -10.02 7.81
CA ALA A 40 -9.12 -10.74 6.71
C ALA A 40 -8.41 -10.49 5.37
N GLU A 41 -8.03 -9.23 5.09
CA GLU A 41 -7.30 -8.88 3.87
C GLU A 41 -5.89 -9.45 3.87
N ARG A 42 -5.19 -9.39 5.02
CA ARG A 42 -3.87 -10.01 5.19
C ARG A 42 -3.92 -11.52 4.96
N GLU A 43 -4.92 -12.21 5.51
CA GLU A 43 -5.14 -13.64 5.29
C GLU A 43 -5.47 -13.96 3.83
N ASN A 44 -6.27 -13.10 3.17
CA ASN A 44 -6.58 -13.27 1.76
C ASN A 44 -5.33 -13.14 0.88
N ILE A 45 -4.47 -12.14 1.13
CA ILE A 45 -3.21 -11.97 0.42
C ILE A 45 -2.29 -13.17 0.61
N LYS A 46 -2.16 -13.69 1.85
CA LYS A 46 -1.37 -14.91 2.10
C LYS A 46 -1.88 -16.10 1.30
N ARG A 47 -3.21 -16.29 1.23
CA ARG A 47 -3.83 -17.36 0.46
C ARG A 47 -3.54 -17.25 -1.03
N ILE A 48 -3.68 -16.05 -1.59
CA ILE A 48 -3.38 -15.78 -3.00
C ILE A 48 -1.91 -16.06 -3.30
N ARG A 49 -0.98 -15.58 -2.45
CA ARG A 49 0.46 -15.87 -2.59
C ARG A 49 0.75 -17.37 -2.58
N ALA A 50 0.17 -18.12 -1.65
CA ALA A 50 0.36 -19.56 -1.56
C ALA A 50 -0.13 -20.30 -2.81
N ARG A 51 -1.20 -19.82 -3.45
CA ARG A 51 -1.71 -20.37 -4.72
C ARG A 51 -0.77 -20.08 -5.88
N ILE A 52 -0.30 -18.84 -6.00
CA ILE A 52 0.70 -18.46 -7.01
C ILE A 52 1.98 -19.29 -6.85
N ASP A 53 2.50 -19.43 -5.63
CA ASP A 53 3.70 -20.24 -5.36
C ASP A 53 3.49 -21.73 -5.68
N ALA A 54 2.26 -22.22 -5.58
CA ALA A 54 1.87 -23.57 -5.97
C ALA A 54 1.64 -23.73 -7.49
N GLY A 55 1.73 -22.66 -8.27
CA GLY A 55 1.39 -22.64 -9.70
C GLY A 55 -0.11 -22.85 -9.96
N ASP A 56 -0.95 -22.53 -8.98
CA ASP A 56 -2.40 -22.62 -9.07
C ASP A 56 -2.99 -21.35 -9.69
N ASP A 57 -2.96 -21.31 -11.02
CA ASP A 57 -3.52 -20.21 -11.82
C ASP A 57 -5.02 -20.41 -12.14
N SER A 58 -5.70 -21.32 -11.42
CA SER A 58 -7.11 -21.68 -11.68
C SER A 58 -8.10 -20.52 -11.52
N GLU A 59 -7.72 -19.44 -10.85
CA GLU A 59 -8.51 -18.22 -10.74
C GLU A 59 -8.46 -17.33 -11.99
N PHE A 60 -7.51 -17.57 -12.89
CA PHE A 60 -7.35 -16.83 -14.12
C PHE A 60 -7.91 -17.65 -15.28
N GLU A 61 -9.19 -17.44 -15.58
CA GLU A 61 -9.77 -17.92 -16.84
C GLU A 61 -8.92 -17.41 -18.01
N ASP A 62 -8.63 -18.29 -18.97
CA ASP A 62 -7.82 -18.03 -20.18
C ASP A 62 -6.32 -17.81 -19.98
N TRP A 63 -5.76 -18.02 -18.78
CA TRP A 63 -4.30 -17.92 -18.57
C TRP A 63 -3.50 -18.90 -19.44
N THR A 64 -4.09 -20.06 -19.75
CA THR A 64 -3.48 -21.04 -20.65
C THR A 64 -3.33 -20.48 -22.07
N ASP A 65 -4.28 -19.68 -22.52
CA ASP A 65 -4.27 -19.10 -23.87
C ASP A 65 -3.23 -17.97 -23.94
N VAL A 66 -3.17 -17.11 -22.93
CA VAL A 66 -2.15 -16.04 -22.83
C VAL A 66 -0.74 -16.61 -22.76
N ARG A 67 -0.52 -17.71 -22.03
CA ARG A 67 0.82 -18.32 -21.88
C ARG A 67 1.32 -18.98 -23.16
N ASN A 68 0.44 -19.49 -24.01
CA ASN A 68 0.84 -20.16 -25.26
C ASN A 68 1.23 -19.18 -26.37
N ASP A 69 0.87 -17.91 -26.25
CA ASP A 69 1.20 -16.84 -27.19
C ASP A 69 2.55 -16.14 -26.89
N PHE A 70 3.26 -16.55 -25.83
CA PHE A 70 4.58 -16.04 -25.42
C PHE A 70 5.63 -17.14 -25.25
#